data_AF-A0AAV4UTK1-F1
#
_entry.id   AF-A0AAV4UTK1-F1
#
_cell.length_a   1.000
_cell.length_b   1.000
_cell.length_c   1.000
_cell.angle_alpha   90.00
_cell.angle_beta   90.00
_cell.angle_gamma   90.00
#
_symmetry.space_group_name_H-M   'P 1'
#
loop_
_entity.id
_entity.type
_entity.pdbx_description
1 polymer ?
#
loop_
_entity_poly.entity_id
_entity_poly.type
_entity_poly.pdbx_seq_one_letter_code
_entity_poly.pdbx_strand_id
1 'polypeptide(L)'
;MKLLVLFALVAGAVAFLDEDCPPNSKYQSCGTACPLTCENHKNPPKACVLMCNPGCHCDEGYVKTKDGKCVLPQNCPGQEVCGENERYTGCGTACPLTCDNYDNPPKICNLMCKIGCECQDGFVRSADGKCVLPEECPGRAEEESNCHDEADGGMCRGYFPMWYYDESSMDCKEFIYGGCQGNGNRYGSKEDCLKSCAHIFKADADTCDLPAETGRCRGFFPRYHFDKASGQCKRFVYGGCGGNANNFKTEDDCNSACGNRAAALDRPDCDKPAEPGLCRAYIPRYYYDQEAGQCKKFIYGGCGGNRNNFQTEDECYNKCGALASESACDQEKVVGPCRAAFRRFFFNKQTGQCERFIYGGCQGNSNNFHSQEDCEAVCLRQ
;
A
#
# COMPACT_ATOMS: atom_id res chain seq x y z
N MET A 1 -107.69 -13.68 -29.64
CA MET A 1 -107.29 -13.70 -31.07
C MET A 1 -105.85 -14.18 -31.15
N LYS A 2 -105.61 -15.25 -31.92
CA LYS A 2 -104.35 -15.75 -32.53
C LYS A 2 -103.03 -15.19 -31.98
N LEU A 3 -102.21 -16.01 -31.31
CA LEU A 3 -101.21 -16.90 -31.92
C LEU A 3 -100.20 -16.14 -32.80
N LEU A 4 -98.98 -15.97 -32.31
CA LEU A 4 -97.76 -16.19 -33.10
C LEU A 4 -96.56 -16.37 -32.16
N VAL A 5 -96.08 -17.60 -32.18
CA VAL A 5 -94.83 -18.08 -31.60
C VAL A 5 -93.69 -17.49 -32.42
N LEU A 6 -92.74 -16.82 -31.77
CA LEU A 6 -91.43 -16.49 -32.34
C LEU A 6 -90.38 -17.18 -31.46
N PHE A 7 -89.88 -18.30 -31.96
CA PHE A 7 -88.69 -18.96 -31.44
C PHE A 7 -87.49 -18.05 -31.70
N ALA A 8 -87.00 -17.38 -30.65
CA ALA A 8 -85.64 -16.85 -30.63
C ALA A 8 -84.77 -17.90 -29.92
N LEU A 9 -83.94 -18.61 -30.69
CA LEU A 9 -82.84 -19.42 -30.19
C LEU A 9 -81.93 -18.50 -29.37
N VAL A 10 -82.04 -18.56 -28.04
CA VAL A 10 -80.98 -18.08 -27.17
C VAL A 10 -79.87 -19.11 -27.27
N ALA A 11 -79.01 -18.96 -28.28
CA ALA A 11 -77.66 -19.47 -28.19
C ALA A 11 -77.01 -18.71 -27.04
N GLY A 12 -77.10 -19.27 -25.84
CA GLY A 12 -76.27 -18.87 -24.74
C GLY A 12 -74.83 -19.12 -25.16
N ALA A 13 -74.21 -18.09 -25.73
CA ALA A 13 -72.77 -17.98 -25.71
C ALA A 13 -72.41 -17.95 -24.22
N VAL A 14 -72.10 -19.12 -23.68
CA VAL A 14 -71.18 -19.20 -22.55
C VAL A 14 -69.90 -18.62 -23.12
N ALA A 15 -69.74 -17.31 -22.99
CA ALA A 15 -68.44 -16.67 -23.10
C ALA A 15 -67.63 -17.30 -21.96
N PHE A 16 -66.90 -18.36 -22.30
CA PHE A 16 -65.70 -18.71 -21.57
C PHE A 16 -64.90 -17.41 -21.49
N LEU A 17 -64.71 -16.89 -20.27
CA LEU A 17 -63.74 -15.84 -20.04
C LEU A 17 -62.39 -16.48 -20.40
N ASP A 18 -61.96 -16.34 -21.64
CA ASP A 18 -60.57 -16.53 -21.98
C ASP A 18 -59.81 -15.54 -21.10
N GLU A 19 -58.95 -16.05 -20.22
CA GLU A 19 -57.94 -15.26 -19.54
C GLU A 19 -57.01 -14.70 -20.61
N ASP A 20 -57.42 -13.60 -21.26
CA ASP A 20 -56.60 -12.90 -22.22
C ASP A 20 -55.39 -12.33 -21.49
N CYS A 21 -54.29 -13.06 -21.59
CA CYS A 21 -53.03 -12.65 -21.02
C CYS A 21 -52.57 -11.33 -21.64
N PRO A 22 -51.92 -10.44 -20.86
CA PRO A 22 -51.42 -9.18 -21.37
C PRO A 22 -50.44 -9.39 -22.53
N PRO A 23 -50.26 -8.41 -23.43
CA PRO A 23 -49.32 -8.52 -24.55
C PRO A 23 -47.92 -8.98 -24.11
N ASN A 24 -47.29 -9.83 -24.92
CA ASN A 24 -46.00 -10.49 -24.65
C ASN A 24 -46.04 -11.44 -23.44
N SER A 25 -47.18 -12.08 -23.22
CA SER A 25 -47.34 -13.14 -22.23
C SER A 25 -48.32 -14.20 -22.70
N LYS A 26 -48.17 -15.41 -22.16
CA LYS A 26 -49.01 -16.56 -22.47
C LYS A 26 -49.49 -17.24 -21.19
N TYR A 27 -50.73 -17.73 -21.24
CA TYR A 27 -51.26 -18.51 -20.14
C TYR A 27 -50.53 -19.84 -20.06
N GLN A 28 -50.10 -20.21 -18.87
CA GLN A 28 -49.51 -21.50 -18.58
C GLN A 28 -50.26 -22.11 -17.42
N SER A 29 -50.78 -23.32 -17.60
CA SER A 29 -51.36 -24.12 -16.51
C SER A 29 -50.32 -24.50 -15.45
N CYS A 30 -49.04 -24.44 -15.82
CA CYS A 30 -47.91 -24.71 -14.95
C CYS A 30 -46.69 -23.88 -15.31
N GLY A 31 -46.65 -22.62 -14.85
CA GLY A 31 -45.50 -21.74 -15.05
C GLY A 31 -44.57 -21.65 -13.84
N THR A 32 -43.49 -20.89 -14.00
CA THR A 32 -42.42 -20.75 -12.99
C THR A 32 -42.92 -20.07 -11.71
N ALA A 33 -42.45 -20.54 -10.55
CA ALA A 33 -42.65 -19.86 -9.28
C ALA A 33 -41.78 -18.60 -9.12
N CYS A 34 -40.77 -18.42 -9.98
CA CYS A 34 -39.80 -17.33 -9.92
C CYS A 34 -39.77 -16.56 -11.25
N PRO A 35 -40.80 -15.77 -11.56
CA PRO A 35 -40.82 -15.00 -12.80
C PRO A 35 -39.72 -13.93 -12.81
N LEU A 36 -39.14 -13.70 -14.00
CA LEU A 36 -38.25 -12.57 -14.20
C LEU A 36 -39.06 -11.27 -14.25
N THR A 37 -38.64 -10.30 -13.46
CA THR A 37 -39.25 -8.98 -13.31
C THR A 37 -38.25 -7.90 -13.68
N CYS A 38 -38.75 -6.67 -13.88
CA CYS A 38 -37.88 -5.51 -14.06
C CYS A 38 -36.87 -5.31 -12.92
N GLU A 39 -37.13 -5.85 -11.73
CA GLU A 39 -36.27 -5.72 -10.56
C GLU A 39 -35.18 -6.79 -10.49
N ASN A 40 -35.42 -7.99 -11.06
CA ASN A 40 -34.51 -9.13 -10.90
C ASN A 40 -33.89 -9.64 -12.21
N HIS A 41 -34.25 -9.11 -13.39
CA HIS A 41 -33.77 -9.70 -14.66
C HIS A 41 -32.25 -9.60 -14.86
N LYS A 42 -31.58 -8.64 -14.21
CA LYS A 42 -30.10 -8.50 -14.25
C LYS A 42 -29.42 -9.44 -13.25
N ASN A 43 -30.16 -9.98 -12.29
CA ASN A 43 -29.68 -10.95 -11.31
C ASN A 43 -30.81 -11.96 -10.98
N PRO A 44 -31.06 -12.90 -11.91
CA PRO A 44 -32.10 -13.90 -11.75
C PRO A 44 -31.92 -14.72 -10.47
N PRO A 45 -33.01 -15.19 -9.85
CA PRO A 45 -32.90 -16.16 -8.77
C PRO A 45 -32.17 -17.43 -9.26
N LYS A 46 -31.02 -17.74 -8.66
CA LYS A 46 -30.18 -18.91 -9.01
C LYS A 46 -30.82 -20.24 -8.64
N ALA A 47 -31.74 -20.23 -7.69
CA ALA A 47 -32.52 -21.38 -7.26
C ALA A 47 -34.00 -21.01 -7.28
N CYS A 48 -34.83 -21.87 -7.85
CA CYS A 48 -36.28 -21.71 -7.87
C CYS A 48 -36.94 -22.99 -7.39
N VAL A 49 -38.00 -22.85 -6.59
CA VAL A 49 -38.83 -23.98 -6.19
C VAL A 49 -39.60 -24.50 -7.41
N LEU A 50 -39.61 -25.82 -7.61
CA LEU A 50 -40.33 -26.48 -8.72
C LEU A 50 -41.85 -26.55 -8.46
N MET A 51 -42.41 -25.46 -7.95
CA MET A 51 -43.83 -25.32 -7.74
C MET A 51 -44.48 -24.79 -9.01
N CYS A 52 -45.60 -25.40 -9.34
CA CYS A 52 -46.41 -25.07 -10.50
C CYS A 52 -47.27 -23.84 -10.16
N ASN A 53 -47.00 -22.70 -10.81
CA ASN A 53 -47.81 -21.49 -10.65
C ASN A 53 -48.64 -21.24 -11.92
N PRO A 54 -49.95 -21.57 -11.92
CA PRO A 54 -50.84 -21.30 -13.04
C PRO A 54 -51.07 -19.80 -13.21
N GLY A 55 -51.14 -19.33 -14.46
CA GLY A 55 -51.46 -17.93 -14.77
C GLY A 55 -50.77 -17.43 -16.04
N CYS A 56 -50.79 -16.11 -16.25
CA CYS A 56 -50.10 -15.45 -17.36
C CYS A 56 -48.62 -15.23 -17.04
N HIS A 57 -47.75 -15.82 -17.85
CA HIS A 57 -46.29 -15.71 -17.75
C HIS A 57 -45.72 -15.00 -18.98
N CYS A 58 -44.77 -14.09 -18.76
CA CYS A 58 -44.15 -13.36 -19.86
C CYS A 58 -43.49 -14.31 -20.86
N ASP A 59 -43.54 -13.95 -22.13
CA ASP A 59 -42.82 -14.67 -23.18
C ASP A 59 -41.31 -14.60 -22.96
N GLU A 60 -40.59 -15.53 -23.59
CA GLU A 60 -39.13 -15.60 -23.46
C GLU A 60 -38.48 -14.29 -23.92
N GLY A 61 -37.55 -13.76 -23.12
CA GLY A 61 -36.91 -12.46 -23.35
C GLY A 61 -37.69 -11.25 -22.80
N TYR A 62 -38.91 -11.43 -22.28
CA TYR A 62 -39.70 -10.39 -21.62
C TYR A 62 -39.67 -10.53 -20.10
N VAL A 63 -39.79 -9.40 -19.41
CA VAL A 63 -39.77 -9.30 -17.95
C VAL A 63 -41.01 -8.58 -17.45
N LYS A 64 -41.50 -8.96 -16.27
CA LYS A 64 -42.75 -8.42 -15.71
C LYS A 64 -42.49 -7.11 -14.95
N THR A 65 -43.24 -6.05 -15.24
CA THR A 65 -43.24 -4.79 -14.47
C THR A 65 -44.06 -4.93 -13.18
N LYS A 66 -43.94 -3.97 -12.25
CA LYS A 66 -44.78 -3.89 -11.03
C LYS A 66 -46.28 -3.89 -11.34
N ASP A 67 -46.66 -3.25 -12.44
CA ASP A 67 -48.05 -3.16 -12.89
C ASP A 67 -48.53 -4.42 -13.65
N GLY A 68 -47.71 -5.48 -13.69
CA GLY A 68 -48.06 -6.77 -14.28
C GLY A 68 -47.91 -6.86 -15.80
N LYS A 69 -47.32 -5.87 -16.46
CA LYS A 69 -47.09 -5.86 -17.92
C LYS A 69 -45.77 -6.54 -18.28
N CYS A 70 -45.70 -7.20 -19.43
CA CYS A 70 -44.47 -7.82 -19.93
C CYS A 70 -43.78 -6.88 -20.93
N VAL A 71 -42.56 -6.47 -20.61
CA VAL A 71 -41.75 -5.53 -21.39
C VAL A 71 -40.36 -6.09 -21.66
N LEU A 72 -39.66 -5.58 -22.66
CA LEU A 72 -38.24 -5.87 -22.84
C LEU A 72 -37.44 -5.28 -21.66
N PRO A 73 -36.35 -5.94 -21.21
CA PRO A 73 -35.49 -5.46 -20.12
C PRO A 73 -35.05 -4.00 -20.21
N GLN A 74 -34.78 -3.53 -21.43
CA GLN A 74 -34.39 -2.15 -21.74
C GLN A 74 -35.51 -1.10 -21.56
N ASN A 75 -36.77 -1.55 -21.47
CA ASN A 75 -37.95 -0.71 -21.34
C ASN A 75 -38.53 -0.75 -19.92
N CYS A 76 -37.76 -1.21 -18.93
CA CYS A 76 -38.18 -1.23 -17.55
C CYS A 76 -38.30 0.19 -16.96
N PRO A 77 -39.46 0.56 -16.40
CA PRO A 77 -39.65 1.87 -15.80
C PRO A 77 -38.81 2.02 -14.53
N GLY A 78 -38.12 3.16 -14.38
CA GLY A 78 -37.28 3.44 -13.21
C GLY A 78 -35.85 2.87 -13.30
N GLN A 79 -35.26 2.84 -14.50
CA GLN A 79 -33.83 2.58 -14.65
C GLN A 79 -33.06 3.70 -13.91
N GLU A 80 -32.67 3.44 -12.65
CA GLU A 80 -31.88 4.37 -11.85
C GLU A 80 -30.65 4.79 -12.67
N VAL A 81 -30.60 6.07 -13.00
CA VAL A 81 -29.43 6.67 -13.63
C VAL A 81 -28.42 6.88 -12.52
N CYS A 82 -27.36 6.10 -12.53
CA CYS A 82 -26.29 6.22 -11.55
C CYS A 82 -25.49 7.51 -11.73
N GLY A 83 -24.91 8.01 -10.65
CA GLY A 83 -24.10 9.23 -10.65
C GLY A 83 -22.76 9.07 -11.37
N GLU A 84 -21.98 10.14 -11.39
CA GLU A 84 -20.60 10.09 -11.88
C GLU A 84 -19.77 9.07 -11.08
N ASN A 85 -18.95 8.28 -11.80
CA ASN A 85 -18.14 7.19 -11.25
C ASN A 85 -18.92 6.07 -10.55
N GLU A 86 -20.21 5.95 -10.85
CA GLU A 86 -21.04 4.83 -10.42
C GLU A 86 -21.38 3.91 -11.60
N ARG A 87 -21.65 2.64 -11.28
CA ARG A 87 -22.20 1.66 -12.21
C ARG A 87 -23.44 1.02 -11.60
N TYR A 88 -24.47 0.83 -12.41
CA TYR A 88 -25.63 0.06 -11.99
C TYR A 88 -25.26 -1.42 -11.93
N THR A 89 -25.53 -2.05 -10.80
CA THR A 89 -25.30 -3.49 -10.60
C THR A 89 -26.59 -4.21 -10.23
N GLY A 90 -26.81 -5.37 -10.86
CA GLY A 90 -27.90 -6.29 -10.50
C GLY A 90 -27.61 -7.10 -9.23
N CYS A 91 -26.35 -7.19 -8.83
CA CYS A 91 -25.90 -7.81 -7.58
C CYS A 91 -24.58 -7.15 -7.17
N GLY A 92 -24.68 -6.03 -6.49
CA GLY A 92 -23.55 -5.33 -5.91
C GLY A 92 -23.14 -5.89 -4.56
N THR A 93 -22.02 -5.40 -4.05
CA THR A 93 -21.53 -5.75 -2.72
C THR A 93 -22.46 -5.22 -1.62
N ALA A 94 -22.68 -6.02 -0.57
CA ALA A 94 -23.33 -5.54 0.64
C ALA A 94 -22.41 -4.68 1.52
N CYS A 95 -21.10 -4.71 1.26
CA CYS A 95 -20.05 -4.03 2.01
C CYS A 95 -19.27 -3.08 1.09
N PRO A 96 -19.86 -1.95 0.67
CA PRO A 96 -19.19 -1.01 -0.22
C PRO A 96 -17.99 -0.37 0.49
N LEU A 97 -16.95 -0.09 -0.29
CA LEU A 97 -15.84 0.73 0.18
C LEU A 97 -16.25 2.20 0.21
N THR A 98 -15.86 2.86 1.28
CA THR A 98 -16.17 4.24 1.63
C THR A 98 -14.88 4.91 2.07
N CYS A 99 -14.87 6.25 2.13
CA CYS A 99 -13.72 6.98 2.67
C CYS A 99 -13.32 6.51 4.09
N ASP A 100 -14.27 6.05 4.90
CA ASP A 100 -14.02 5.66 6.29
C ASP A 100 -13.43 4.25 6.44
N ASN A 101 -13.56 3.38 5.43
CA ASN A 101 -13.18 1.96 5.53
C ASN A 101 -12.27 1.47 4.40
N TYR A 102 -11.83 2.35 3.50
CA TYR A 102 -10.98 1.96 2.37
C TYR A 102 -9.63 1.39 2.82
N ASP A 103 -8.98 2.04 3.80
CA ASP A 103 -7.67 1.61 4.33
C ASP A 103 -7.77 0.38 5.25
N ASN A 104 -8.96 0.12 5.81
CA ASN A 104 -9.24 -1.06 6.60
C ASN A 104 -10.55 -1.73 6.14
N PRO A 105 -10.54 -2.38 4.97
CA PRO A 105 -11.74 -2.91 4.35
C PRO A 105 -12.32 -4.09 5.15
N PRO A 106 -13.65 -4.28 5.14
CA PRO A 106 -14.28 -5.38 5.87
C PRO A 106 -13.74 -6.74 5.41
N LYS A 107 -13.04 -7.46 6.30
CA LYS A 107 -12.51 -8.81 6.00
C LYS A 107 -13.60 -9.87 5.85
N ILE A 108 -14.77 -9.62 6.44
CA ILE A 108 -15.95 -10.48 6.35
C ILE A 108 -17.05 -9.66 5.70
N CYS A 109 -17.50 -10.09 4.52
CA CYS A 109 -18.66 -9.51 3.86
C CYS A 109 -19.71 -10.59 3.59
N ASN A 110 -20.97 -10.27 3.88
CA ASN A 110 -22.07 -11.17 3.55
C ASN A 110 -22.35 -11.14 2.04
N LEU A 111 -22.60 -12.31 1.46
CA LEU A 111 -22.86 -12.48 0.03
C LEU A 111 -24.30 -12.08 -0.37
N MET A 112 -24.89 -11.12 0.34
CA MET A 112 -26.20 -10.58 -0.01
C MET A 112 -26.04 -9.61 -1.17
N CYS A 113 -26.82 -9.79 -2.23
CA CYS A 113 -26.82 -8.86 -3.35
C CYS A 113 -27.50 -7.54 -2.95
N LYS A 114 -26.75 -6.43 -3.02
CA LYS A 114 -27.37 -5.09 -3.03
C LYS A 114 -27.59 -4.65 -4.47
N ILE A 115 -28.86 -4.49 -4.85
CA ILE A 115 -29.24 -4.00 -6.17
C ILE A 115 -29.23 -2.47 -6.14
N GLY A 116 -28.62 -1.83 -7.14
CA GLY A 116 -28.57 -0.37 -7.25
C GLY A 116 -27.26 0.13 -7.85
N CYS A 117 -26.95 1.40 -7.60
CA CYS A 117 -25.71 2.04 -8.05
C CYS A 117 -24.57 1.77 -7.05
N GLU A 118 -23.45 1.28 -7.58
CA GLU A 118 -22.21 1.00 -6.83
C GLU A 118 -21.08 1.81 -7.44
N CYS A 119 -20.11 2.27 -6.62
CA CYS A 119 -18.91 2.89 -7.16
C CYS A 119 -18.20 1.95 -8.13
N GLN A 120 -17.66 2.51 -9.21
CA GLN A 120 -16.80 1.77 -10.12
C GLN A 120 -15.51 1.33 -9.42
N ASP A 121 -14.84 0.31 -9.96
CA ASP A 121 -13.62 -0.22 -9.35
C ASP A 121 -12.55 0.88 -9.26
N GLY A 122 -11.93 1.01 -8.09
CA GLY A 122 -10.97 2.07 -7.79
C GLY A 122 -11.57 3.35 -7.18
N PHE A 123 -12.89 3.46 -7.10
CA PHE A 123 -13.59 4.56 -6.44
C PHE A 123 -14.20 4.13 -5.10
N VAL A 124 -14.29 5.08 -4.16
CA VAL A 124 -14.90 4.89 -2.84
C VAL A 124 -16.00 5.91 -2.62
N ARG A 125 -16.99 5.55 -1.80
CA ARG A 125 -18.10 6.46 -1.48
C ARG A 125 -17.72 7.44 -0.38
N SER A 126 -17.83 8.74 -0.65
CA SER A 126 -17.65 9.79 0.34
C SER A 126 -18.89 9.94 1.24
N ALA A 127 -18.75 10.68 2.35
CA ALA A 127 -19.86 11.00 3.26
C ALA A 127 -21.03 11.72 2.57
N ASP A 128 -20.73 12.53 1.54
CA ASP A 128 -21.73 13.21 0.72
C ASP A 128 -22.41 12.29 -0.32
N GLY A 129 -22.05 11.01 -0.34
CA GLY A 129 -22.64 9.99 -1.20
C GLY A 129 -22.11 9.99 -2.64
N LYS A 130 -21.00 10.67 -2.92
CA LYS A 130 -20.34 10.68 -4.25
C LYS A 130 -19.25 9.62 -4.32
N CYS A 131 -19.00 9.06 -5.51
CA CYS A 131 -17.87 8.17 -5.75
C CYS A 131 -16.65 8.97 -6.18
N VAL A 132 -15.62 8.97 -5.34
CA VAL A 132 -14.39 9.76 -5.48
C VAL A 132 -13.17 8.85 -5.45
N LEU A 133 -12.01 9.35 -5.87
CA LEU A 133 -10.76 8.61 -5.68
C LEU A 133 -10.41 8.57 -4.19
N PRO A 134 -9.74 7.51 -3.68
CA PRO A 134 -9.32 7.44 -2.28
C PRO A 134 -8.54 8.66 -1.81
N GLU A 135 -7.76 9.28 -2.70
CA GLU A 135 -6.96 10.48 -2.46
C GLU A 135 -7.77 11.75 -2.20
N GLU A 136 -9.01 11.78 -2.68
CA GLU A 136 -9.92 12.92 -2.60
C GLU A 136 -10.86 12.84 -1.38
N CYS A 137 -10.68 11.84 -0.51
CA CYS A 137 -11.50 11.67 0.68
C CYS A 137 -11.30 12.85 1.67
N PRO A 138 -12.37 13.56 2.05
CA PRO A 138 -12.29 14.66 3.01
C PRO A 138 -11.92 14.11 4.39
N GLY A 139 -10.85 14.63 4.97
CA GLY A 139 -10.29 14.10 6.23
C GLY A 139 -8.88 13.53 6.11
N ARG A 140 -8.26 13.52 4.92
CA ARG A 140 -6.79 13.36 4.76
C ARG A 140 -6.00 14.61 5.22
N ALA A 141 -6.51 15.36 6.19
CA ALA A 141 -5.63 16.11 7.06
C ALA A 141 -4.91 15.04 7.90
N GLU A 142 -3.58 15.12 7.99
CA GLU A 142 -2.74 14.31 8.87
C GLU A 142 -3.52 13.92 10.14
N GLU A 143 -3.97 12.66 10.23
CA GLU A 143 -4.64 12.20 11.44
C GLU A 143 -3.64 12.38 12.57
N GLU A 144 -3.99 13.22 13.56
CA GLU A 144 -3.27 13.27 14.83
C GLU A 144 -3.26 11.85 15.39
N SER A 145 -2.16 11.16 15.13
CA SER A 145 -1.94 9.81 15.61
C SER A 145 -1.98 9.82 17.13
N ASN A 146 -3.06 9.27 17.70
CA ASN A 146 -3.29 9.22 19.15
C ASN A 146 -2.37 8.19 19.84
N CYS A 147 -1.18 7.92 19.29
CA CYS A 147 -0.23 6.94 19.78
C CYS A 147 0.37 7.31 21.16
N HIS A 148 0.12 8.53 21.63
CA HIS A 148 0.49 9.03 22.96
C HIS A 148 -0.56 8.72 24.04
N ASP A 149 -1.82 8.47 23.66
CA ASP A 149 -2.88 8.24 24.65
C ASP A 149 -2.69 6.88 25.36
N GLU A 150 -3.02 6.80 26.65
CA GLU A 150 -3.02 5.51 27.35
C GLU A 150 -4.16 4.59 26.87
N ALA A 151 -4.06 3.28 27.13
CA ALA A 151 -5.13 2.35 26.78
C ALA A 151 -6.43 2.67 27.55
N ASP A 152 -7.51 3.01 26.82
CA ASP A 152 -8.83 3.27 27.42
C ASP A 152 -9.83 2.15 27.07
N GLY A 153 -10.13 1.33 28.06
CA GLY A 153 -11.13 0.26 27.97
C GLY A 153 -12.58 0.77 27.91
N GLY A 154 -12.83 2.03 28.27
CA GLY A 154 -14.16 2.62 28.35
C GLY A 154 -15.03 2.03 29.47
N MET A 155 -16.27 2.52 29.58
CA MET A 155 -17.19 2.15 30.66
C MET A 155 -17.98 0.84 30.45
N CYS A 156 -17.99 0.31 29.23
CA CYS A 156 -18.74 -0.92 28.91
C CYS A 156 -18.00 -2.19 29.39
N ARG A 157 -18.76 -3.29 29.57
CA ARG A 157 -18.24 -4.56 30.13
C ARG A 157 -18.02 -5.65 29.08
N GLY A 158 -17.83 -5.26 27.82
CA GLY A 158 -17.42 -6.18 26.76
C GLY A 158 -16.01 -6.71 26.98
N TYR A 159 -15.70 -7.85 26.35
CA TYR A 159 -14.38 -8.45 26.36
C TYR A 159 -13.86 -8.51 24.92
N PHE A 160 -13.27 -7.41 24.46
CA PHE A 160 -12.68 -7.32 23.12
C PHE A 160 -11.17 -7.14 23.27
N PRO A 161 -10.36 -8.20 23.04
CA PRO A 161 -8.92 -8.08 23.03
C PRO A 161 -8.47 -7.18 21.87
N MET A 162 -7.78 -6.09 22.20
CA MET A 162 -7.31 -5.07 21.27
C MET A 162 -5.85 -4.73 21.57
N TRP A 163 -5.19 -4.00 20.66
CA TRP A 163 -3.82 -3.54 20.81
C TRP A 163 -3.78 -2.03 21.00
N TYR A 164 -2.87 -1.52 21.83
CA TYR A 164 -2.55 -0.10 21.94
C TYR A 164 -1.03 0.08 21.90
N TYR A 165 -0.57 1.22 21.44
CA TYR A 165 0.84 1.59 21.45
C TYR A 165 1.24 2.15 22.81
N ASP A 166 2.21 1.53 23.45
CA ASP A 166 2.66 1.94 24.78
C ASP A 166 3.99 2.70 24.67
N GLU A 167 3.93 4.03 24.79
CA GLU A 167 5.09 4.91 24.68
C GLU A 167 6.21 4.50 25.65
N SER A 168 5.85 4.06 26.87
CA SER A 168 6.83 3.67 27.89
C SER A 168 7.70 2.47 27.49
N SER A 169 7.19 1.60 26.62
CA SER A 169 7.89 0.41 26.13
C SER A 169 8.24 0.46 24.66
N MET A 170 7.75 1.47 23.93
CA MET A 170 7.87 1.64 22.48
C MET A 170 7.40 0.40 21.71
N ASP A 171 6.42 -0.32 22.23
CA ASP A 171 5.85 -1.51 21.62
C ASP A 171 4.33 -1.51 21.77
N CYS A 172 3.67 -2.27 20.91
CA CYS A 172 2.24 -2.52 20.98
C CYS A 172 1.94 -3.58 22.03
N LYS A 173 1.06 -3.24 22.98
CA LYS A 173 0.59 -4.12 24.05
C LYS A 173 -0.89 -4.43 23.88
N GLU A 174 -1.30 -5.60 24.37
CA GLU A 174 -2.69 -6.02 24.37
C GLU A 174 -3.44 -5.41 25.57
N PHE A 175 -4.69 -5.00 25.36
CA PHE A 175 -5.62 -4.56 26.41
C PHE A 175 -7.06 -5.00 26.10
N ILE A 176 -7.93 -4.96 27.11
CA ILE A 176 -9.36 -5.30 26.94
C ILE A 176 -10.16 -4.01 26.71
N TYR A 177 -10.74 -3.89 25.53
CA TYR A 177 -11.72 -2.86 25.22
C TYR A 177 -13.12 -3.33 25.62
N GLY A 178 -13.84 -2.47 26.33
CA GLY A 178 -15.17 -2.71 26.87
C GLY A 178 -16.31 -2.64 25.84
N GLY A 179 -16.04 -2.17 24.62
CA GLY A 179 -17.02 -2.10 23.54
C GLY A 179 -17.77 -0.76 23.40
N CYS A 180 -17.47 0.24 24.24
CA CYS A 180 -17.91 1.62 24.04
C CYS A 180 -16.91 2.61 24.65
N GLN A 181 -16.94 3.88 24.19
CA GLN A 181 -15.97 4.93 24.54
C GLN A 181 -14.53 4.56 24.11
N GLY A 182 -13.52 4.87 24.92
CA GLY A 182 -12.13 4.73 24.56
C GLY A 182 -11.56 5.94 23.83
N ASN A 183 -10.33 5.80 23.38
CA ASN A 183 -9.60 6.77 22.58
C ASN A 183 -9.07 6.14 21.27
N GLY A 184 -8.28 6.92 20.53
CA GLY A 184 -7.74 6.53 19.23
C GLY A 184 -6.56 5.54 19.28
N ASN A 185 -5.97 5.29 20.45
CA ASN A 185 -4.88 4.33 20.61
C ASN A 185 -5.42 2.88 20.72
N ARG A 186 -6.10 2.40 19.68
CA ARG A 186 -6.77 1.10 19.69
C ARG A 186 -6.80 0.45 18.32
N TYR A 187 -6.16 -0.71 18.21
CA TYR A 187 -5.93 -1.43 16.96
C TYR A 187 -6.39 -2.89 17.05
N GLY A 188 -6.88 -3.43 15.94
CA GLY A 188 -7.35 -4.81 15.86
C GLY A 188 -6.24 -5.86 15.83
N SER A 189 -4.99 -5.46 15.56
CA SER A 189 -3.84 -6.35 15.53
C SER A 189 -2.55 -5.66 15.95
N LYS A 190 -1.56 -6.44 16.38
CA LYS A 190 -0.22 -5.92 16.69
C LYS A 190 0.41 -5.25 15.46
N GLU A 191 0.22 -5.83 14.29
CA GLU A 191 0.79 -5.32 13.05
C GLU A 191 0.21 -3.96 12.67
N ASP A 192 -1.12 -3.79 12.78
CA ASP A 192 -1.78 -2.51 12.51
C ASP A 192 -1.32 -1.44 13.51
N CYS A 193 -1.23 -1.79 14.79
CA CYS A 193 -0.70 -0.91 15.83
C CYS A 193 0.74 -0.46 15.53
N LEU A 194 1.62 -1.39 15.14
CA LEU A 194 3.01 -1.06 14.80
C LEU A 194 3.09 -0.21 13.53
N LYS A 195 2.30 -0.55 12.48
CA LYS A 195 2.24 0.26 11.26
C LYS A 195 1.75 1.66 11.55
N SER A 196 0.73 1.81 12.40
CA SER A 196 0.14 3.10 12.75
C SER A 196 0.97 3.94 13.70
N CYS A 197 1.74 3.35 14.62
CA CYS A 197 2.44 4.10 15.67
C CYS A 197 3.97 4.01 15.66
N ALA A 198 4.55 2.87 15.26
CA ALA A 198 6.00 2.68 15.34
C ALA A 198 6.80 3.62 14.42
N HIS A 199 6.15 4.23 13.42
CA HIS A 199 6.78 5.19 12.52
C HIS A 199 6.72 6.64 13.02
N ILE A 200 5.79 6.99 13.91
CA ILE A 200 5.80 8.30 14.59
C ILE A 200 6.96 8.38 15.56
N PHE A 201 7.30 7.24 16.16
CA PHE A 201 8.51 7.05 16.95
C PHE A 201 9.62 6.36 16.13
N LYS A 202 9.60 6.43 14.78
CA LYS A 202 10.80 6.10 14.00
C LYS A 202 11.90 6.95 14.57
N ALA A 203 13.05 6.31 14.82
CA ALA A 203 14.26 6.98 15.23
C ALA A 203 14.55 8.10 14.24
N ASP A 204 14.09 9.30 14.59
CA ASP A 204 14.48 10.52 13.91
C ASP A 204 16.00 10.63 14.04
N ALA A 205 16.57 11.59 13.33
CA ALA A 205 17.96 11.93 13.49
C ALA A 205 18.35 12.00 15.00
N ASP A 206 17.49 12.52 15.85
CA ASP A 206 17.85 12.70 17.26
C ASP A 206 18.03 11.39 18.07
N THR A 207 17.30 10.30 17.78
CA THR A 207 17.26 9.11 18.65
C THR A 207 18.62 8.44 18.84
N CYS A 208 19.38 8.28 17.76
CA CYS A 208 20.70 7.66 17.81
C CYS A 208 21.77 8.62 18.36
N ASP A 209 21.44 9.90 18.55
CA ASP A 209 22.31 10.91 19.14
C ASP A 209 22.15 11.01 20.68
N LEU A 210 21.07 10.42 21.23
CA LEU A 210 20.80 10.39 22.69
C LEU A 210 21.75 9.43 23.44
N PRO A 211 22.04 9.69 24.73
CA PRO A 211 22.82 8.78 25.57
C PRO A 211 22.02 7.52 25.96
N ALA A 212 22.69 6.43 26.34
CA ALA A 212 22.01 5.32 27.01
C ALA A 212 21.53 5.75 28.41
N GLU A 213 20.25 5.52 28.70
CA GLU A 213 19.66 5.84 30.00
C GLU A 213 19.05 4.61 30.69
N THR A 214 19.62 4.23 31.83
CA THR A 214 19.05 3.17 32.69
C THR A 214 17.68 3.55 33.26
N GLY A 215 17.39 4.83 33.42
CA GLY A 215 16.15 5.29 34.05
C GLY A 215 16.15 5.12 35.57
N ARG A 216 15.00 5.41 36.21
CA ARG A 216 14.87 5.48 37.68
C ARG A 216 14.52 4.15 38.36
N CYS A 217 14.00 3.19 37.60
CA CYS A 217 13.67 1.87 38.11
C CYS A 217 14.92 0.99 38.26
N ARG A 218 14.83 -0.07 39.08
CA ARG A 218 15.95 -0.97 39.44
C ARG A 218 15.79 -2.39 38.87
N GLY A 219 15.06 -2.53 37.77
CA GLY A 219 14.99 -3.78 37.02
C GLY A 219 16.29 -4.07 36.28
N PHE A 220 16.49 -5.33 35.89
CA PHE A 220 17.64 -5.76 35.10
C PHE A 220 17.16 -6.23 33.73
N PHE A 221 17.03 -5.30 32.78
CA PHE A 221 16.62 -5.60 31.42
C PHE A 221 17.80 -5.30 30.47
N PRO A 222 18.50 -6.33 29.96
CA PRO A 222 19.50 -6.14 28.93
C PRO A 222 18.88 -5.53 27.67
N ARG A 223 19.44 -4.41 27.21
CA ARG A 223 19.00 -3.66 26.03
C ARG A 223 20.23 -3.21 25.24
N TYR A 224 20.02 -2.68 24.05
CA TYR A 224 21.05 -2.13 23.17
C TYR A 224 20.82 -0.65 22.95
N HIS A 225 21.87 0.14 22.79
CA HIS A 225 21.81 1.54 22.41
C HIS A 225 22.89 1.82 21.37
N PHE A 226 22.69 2.78 20.50
CA PHE A 226 23.73 3.28 19.61
C PHE A 226 24.68 4.19 20.39
N ASP A 227 25.95 3.85 20.41
CA ASP A 227 26.99 4.71 20.96
C ASP A 227 27.58 5.58 19.85
N LYS A 228 27.21 6.87 19.84
CA LYS A 228 27.72 7.86 18.88
C LYS A 228 29.25 7.96 18.87
N ALA A 229 29.90 7.75 20.02
CA ALA A 229 31.36 7.86 20.11
C ALA A 229 32.06 6.75 19.33
N SER A 230 31.53 5.52 19.34
CA SER A 230 32.09 4.41 18.57
C SER A 230 31.36 4.12 17.25
N GLY A 231 30.21 4.74 17.00
CA GLY A 231 29.35 4.43 15.86
C GLY A 231 28.80 2.99 15.89
N GLN A 232 28.62 2.40 17.08
CA GLN A 232 28.25 0.98 17.23
C GLN A 232 27.11 0.82 18.21
N CYS A 233 26.27 -0.19 17.96
CA CYS A 233 25.27 -0.63 18.92
C CYS A 233 25.92 -1.42 20.07
N LYS A 234 25.75 -0.93 21.30
CA LYS A 234 26.34 -1.51 22.52
C LYS A 234 25.24 -1.92 23.49
N ARG A 235 25.48 -2.99 24.23
CA ARG A 235 24.56 -3.48 25.26
C ARG A 235 24.65 -2.61 26.53
N PHE A 236 23.50 -2.26 27.11
CA PHE A 236 23.39 -1.61 28.42
C PHE A 236 22.28 -2.24 29.27
N VAL A 237 22.19 -1.84 30.54
CA VAL A 237 21.12 -2.28 31.45
C VAL A 237 20.08 -1.19 31.56
N TYR A 238 18.85 -1.51 31.14
CA TYR A 238 17.69 -0.68 31.34
C TYR A 238 16.96 -1.07 32.63
N GLY A 239 16.63 -0.07 33.44
CA GLY A 239 16.00 -0.21 34.75
C GLY A 239 14.53 -0.60 34.70
N GLY A 240 13.90 -0.59 33.52
CA GLY A 240 12.51 -1.00 33.30
C GLY A 240 11.48 0.12 33.41
N CYS A 241 11.89 1.36 33.67
CA CYS A 241 11.04 2.54 33.52
C CYS A 241 11.86 3.82 33.33
N GLY A 242 11.27 4.82 32.66
CA GLY A 242 11.96 6.04 32.23
C GLY A 242 12.91 5.75 31.07
N GLY A 243 14.04 6.45 31.02
CA GLY A 243 14.99 6.33 29.92
C GLY A 243 14.55 7.13 28.69
N ASN A 244 15.17 6.84 27.55
CA ASN A 244 14.92 7.54 26.29
C ASN A 244 14.87 6.57 25.10
N ALA A 245 14.68 7.12 23.90
CA ALA A 245 14.49 6.39 22.65
C ALA A 245 15.71 5.57 22.18
N ASN A 246 16.92 5.83 22.68
CA ASN A 246 18.11 5.05 22.35
C ASN A 246 18.18 3.75 23.16
N ASN A 247 17.15 2.91 23.01
CA ASN A 247 16.91 1.72 23.82
C ASN A 247 16.20 0.63 23.02
N PHE A 248 16.99 -0.25 22.44
CA PHE A 248 16.55 -1.33 21.56
C PHE A 248 16.58 -2.68 22.27
N LYS A 249 15.68 -3.59 21.89
CA LYS A 249 15.60 -4.92 22.51
C LYS A 249 16.71 -5.84 22.02
N THR A 250 17.05 -5.77 20.75
CA THR A 250 18.12 -6.57 20.13
C THR A 250 19.17 -5.68 19.47
N GLU A 251 20.34 -6.26 19.22
CA GLU A 251 21.41 -5.58 18.48
C GLU A 251 20.99 -5.26 17.04
N ASP A 252 20.26 -6.17 16.41
CA ASP A 252 19.75 -6.01 15.04
C ASP A 252 18.72 -4.89 14.94
N ASP A 253 17.85 -4.72 15.94
CA ASP A 253 16.91 -3.59 16.00
C ASP A 253 17.68 -2.26 16.09
N CYS A 254 18.72 -2.21 16.91
CA CYS A 254 19.59 -1.05 17.04
C CYS A 254 20.35 -0.76 15.74
N ASN A 255 20.91 -1.78 15.10
CA ASN A 255 21.63 -1.64 13.83
C ASN A 255 20.69 -1.28 12.68
N SER A 256 19.44 -1.75 12.70
CA SER A 256 18.46 -1.37 11.69
C SER A 256 18.01 0.08 11.87
N ALA A 257 17.85 0.53 13.12
CA ALA A 257 17.47 1.90 13.44
C ALA A 257 18.62 2.91 13.25
N CYS A 258 19.84 2.56 13.63
CA CYS A 258 20.98 3.48 13.72
C CYS A 258 22.21 3.07 12.88
N GLY A 259 22.25 1.87 12.31
CA GLY A 259 23.40 1.37 11.54
C GLY A 259 23.65 2.15 10.24
N ASN A 260 22.60 2.67 9.61
CA ASN A 260 22.73 3.61 8.49
C ASN A 260 23.41 4.93 8.88
N ARG A 261 23.43 5.25 10.18
CA ARG A 261 24.05 6.45 10.74
C ARG A 261 25.56 6.29 10.93
N ALA A 262 26.00 5.08 11.27
CA ALA A 262 27.41 4.69 11.18
C ALA A 262 27.91 4.78 9.73
N ALA A 263 27.07 4.42 8.75
CA ALA A 263 27.37 4.55 7.32
C ALA A 263 27.30 6.01 6.79
N ALA A 264 26.37 6.83 7.29
CA ALA A 264 26.23 8.23 6.88
C ALA A 264 27.36 9.12 7.44
N LEU A 265 27.89 8.82 8.63
CA LEU A 265 29.05 9.52 9.20
C LEU A 265 30.38 9.11 8.54
N ASP A 266 30.42 7.98 7.81
CA ASP A 266 31.53 7.53 6.97
C ASP A 266 31.34 7.89 5.48
N ARG A 267 30.35 8.74 5.16
CA ARG A 267 30.19 9.21 3.77
C ARG A 267 31.41 10.06 3.41
N PRO A 268 32.14 9.72 2.33
CA PRO A 268 33.29 10.50 1.90
C PRO A 268 32.84 11.84 1.34
N ASP A 269 33.66 12.87 1.55
CA ASP A 269 33.45 14.23 1.05
C ASP A 269 33.73 14.32 -0.46
N CYS A 270 33.10 13.47 -1.27
CA CYS A 270 33.41 13.32 -2.69
C CYS A 270 33.19 14.62 -3.49
N ASP A 271 32.45 15.60 -2.96
CA ASP A 271 32.20 16.93 -3.53
C ASP A 271 33.26 17.98 -3.18
N LYS A 272 34.13 17.70 -2.19
CA LYS A 272 35.15 18.66 -1.73
C LYS A 272 36.40 18.60 -2.59
N PRO A 273 37.16 19.71 -2.72
CA PRO A 273 38.44 19.71 -3.43
C PRO A 273 39.51 18.92 -2.68
N ALA A 274 40.53 18.44 -3.38
CA ALA A 274 41.71 17.86 -2.74
C ALA A 274 42.37 18.87 -1.80
N GLU A 275 42.61 18.50 -0.55
CA GLU A 275 43.22 19.40 0.44
C GLU A 275 44.57 18.85 0.95
N PRO A 276 45.70 19.42 0.51
CA PRO A 276 47.03 19.01 0.98
C PRO A 276 47.24 19.14 2.49
N GLY A 277 46.46 20.00 3.16
CA GLY A 277 46.60 20.26 4.59
C GLY A 277 47.83 21.12 4.93
N LEU A 278 48.09 21.27 6.23
CA LEU A 278 49.10 22.21 6.76
C LEU A 278 50.51 21.60 6.87
N CYS A 279 50.59 20.26 6.95
CA CYS A 279 51.86 19.55 7.02
C CYS A 279 52.54 19.48 5.65
N ARG A 280 53.84 19.15 5.62
CA ARG A 280 54.69 19.18 4.40
C ARG A 280 55.30 17.83 4.04
N ALA A 281 54.70 16.73 4.48
CA ALA A 281 55.10 15.40 4.03
C ALA A 281 54.70 15.20 2.56
N TYR A 282 55.42 14.33 1.86
CA TYR A 282 55.10 13.96 0.48
C TYR A 282 54.36 12.61 0.49
N ILE A 283 53.04 12.64 0.65
CA ILE A 283 52.22 11.42 0.72
C ILE A 283 51.27 11.39 -0.48
N PRO A 284 51.56 10.60 -1.54
CA PRO A 284 50.65 10.42 -2.66
C PRO A 284 49.32 9.81 -2.20
N ARG A 285 48.22 10.47 -2.52
CA ARG A 285 46.83 10.07 -2.22
C ARG A 285 45.95 10.30 -3.44
N TYR A 286 44.71 9.84 -3.38
CA TYR A 286 43.69 10.02 -4.42
C TYR A 286 42.52 10.85 -3.89
N TYR A 287 41.90 11.65 -4.74
CA TYR A 287 40.65 12.37 -4.46
C TYR A 287 39.73 12.28 -5.67
N TYR A 288 38.43 12.37 -5.45
CA TYR A 288 37.43 12.41 -6.50
C TYR A 288 37.25 13.85 -7.00
N ASP A 289 37.54 14.06 -8.28
CA ASP A 289 37.30 15.33 -8.96
C ASP A 289 35.91 15.29 -9.60
N GLN A 290 34.97 16.06 -9.05
CA GLN A 290 33.59 16.14 -9.55
C GLN A 290 33.50 16.72 -10.96
N GLU A 291 34.33 17.72 -11.29
CA GLU A 291 34.29 18.37 -12.60
C GLU A 291 34.75 17.40 -13.70
N ALA A 292 35.73 16.55 -13.38
CA ALA A 292 36.22 15.54 -14.29
C ALA A 292 35.49 14.19 -14.18
N GLY A 293 34.68 14.00 -13.14
CA GLY A 293 34.05 12.72 -12.80
C GLY A 293 35.04 11.58 -12.54
N GLN A 294 36.25 11.88 -12.04
CA GLN A 294 37.37 10.93 -11.99
C GLN A 294 38.18 11.05 -10.70
N CYS A 295 38.71 9.92 -10.21
CA CYS A 295 39.69 9.92 -9.12
C CYS A 295 41.07 10.32 -9.64
N LYS A 296 41.63 11.41 -9.09
CA LYS A 296 42.94 11.95 -9.45
C LYS A 296 43.92 11.87 -8.28
N LYS A 297 45.22 11.79 -8.57
CA LYS A 297 46.28 11.81 -7.55
C LYS A 297 46.52 13.23 -7.04
N PHE A 298 46.79 13.37 -5.75
CA PHE A 298 47.31 14.60 -5.14
C PHE A 298 48.35 14.29 -4.06
N ILE A 299 49.11 15.30 -3.62
CA ILE A 299 50.08 15.18 -2.54
C ILE A 299 49.44 15.66 -1.24
N TYR A 300 49.20 14.73 -0.33
CA TYR A 300 48.74 15.02 1.02
C TYR A 300 49.94 15.31 1.93
N GLY A 301 49.87 16.43 2.64
CA GLY A 301 50.89 16.94 3.54
C GLY A 301 51.07 16.12 4.82
N GLY A 302 50.14 15.21 5.13
CA GLY A 302 50.22 14.30 6.29
C GLY A 302 49.45 14.74 7.53
N CYS A 303 48.83 15.92 7.53
CA CYS A 303 47.88 16.33 8.58
C CYS A 303 46.85 17.33 8.05
N GLY A 304 45.67 17.37 8.69
CA GLY A 304 44.54 18.19 8.27
C GLY A 304 43.83 17.59 7.05
N GLY A 305 43.38 18.44 6.14
CA GLY A 305 42.67 18.02 4.94
C GLY A 305 41.21 17.62 5.20
N ASN A 306 40.52 17.21 4.13
CA ASN A 306 39.16 16.71 4.16
C ASN A 306 39.09 15.22 3.79
N ARG A 307 37.88 14.64 3.78
CA ARG A 307 37.67 13.20 3.57
C ARG A 307 37.72 12.78 2.10
N ASN A 308 37.91 13.70 1.17
CA ASN A 308 38.21 13.37 -0.23
C ASN A 308 39.69 12.99 -0.39
N ASN A 309 40.12 11.96 0.34
CA ASN A 309 41.52 11.61 0.50
C ASN A 309 41.67 10.11 0.75
N PHE A 310 41.90 9.37 -0.33
CA PHE A 310 41.94 7.91 -0.37
C PHE A 310 43.36 7.41 -0.60
N GLN A 311 43.67 6.23 -0.08
CA GLN A 311 45.00 5.64 -0.23
C GLN A 311 45.21 5.08 -1.63
N THR A 312 44.15 4.56 -2.26
CA THR A 312 44.20 3.94 -3.59
C THR A 312 43.13 4.51 -4.51
N GLU A 313 43.34 4.36 -5.81
CA GLU A 313 42.38 4.77 -6.85
C GLU A 313 41.07 3.97 -6.75
N ASP A 314 41.18 2.66 -6.52
CA ASP A 314 40.02 1.78 -6.35
C ASP A 314 39.22 2.17 -5.10
N GLU A 315 39.86 2.52 -3.98
CA GLU A 315 39.16 3.00 -2.78
C GLU A 315 38.35 4.26 -3.09
N CYS A 316 38.94 5.20 -3.82
CA CYS A 316 38.28 6.43 -4.24
C CYS A 316 37.05 6.15 -5.12
N TYR A 317 37.16 5.29 -6.14
CA TYR A 317 36.03 4.97 -7.01
C TYR A 317 34.95 4.15 -6.31
N ASN A 318 35.30 3.23 -5.42
CA ASN A 318 34.32 2.49 -4.64
C ASN A 318 33.49 3.41 -3.73
N LYS A 319 34.15 4.41 -3.15
CA LYS A 319 33.55 5.34 -2.21
C LYS A 319 32.79 6.50 -2.89
N CYS A 320 33.25 6.96 -4.05
CA CYS A 320 32.72 8.14 -4.73
C CYS A 320 32.11 7.89 -6.12
N GLY A 321 32.49 6.82 -6.82
CA GLY A 321 32.07 6.54 -8.20
C GLY A 321 30.59 6.18 -8.34
N ALA A 322 29.99 5.57 -7.29
CA ALA A 322 28.57 5.21 -7.27
C ALA A 322 27.62 6.40 -6.99
N LEU A 323 28.16 7.56 -6.57
CA LEU A 323 27.34 8.74 -6.23
C LEU A 323 26.97 9.61 -7.46
N ALA A 324 27.45 9.27 -8.66
CA ALA A 324 27.11 9.94 -9.92
C ALA A 324 25.90 9.22 -10.59
N SER A 325 24.72 9.32 -9.98
CA SER A 325 23.59 8.38 -10.16
C SER A 325 22.73 8.54 -11.42
N GLU A 326 23.17 9.21 -12.50
CA GLU A 326 22.44 9.15 -13.79
C GLU A 326 23.40 9.16 -14.98
N SER A 327 24.45 9.99 -14.92
CA SER A 327 25.42 10.10 -16.02
C SER A 327 26.33 8.88 -16.18
N ALA A 328 26.52 8.07 -15.13
CA ALA A 328 27.36 6.88 -15.19
C ALA A 328 26.77 5.81 -16.12
N CYS A 329 25.48 5.52 -15.99
CA CYS A 329 24.81 4.47 -16.77
C CYS A 329 24.70 4.83 -18.26
N ASP A 330 24.81 6.10 -18.62
CA ASP A 330 24.81 6.57 -20.00
C ASP A 330 26.18 6.50 -20.71
N GLN A 331 27.26 6.32 -19.95
CA GLN A 331 28.62 6.29 -20.49
C GLN A 331 28.94 4.92 -21.13
N GLU A 332 29.78 4.88 -22.16
CA GLU A 332 30.28 3.61 -22.70
C GLU A 332 31.29 2.95 -21.75
N LYS A 333 31.46 1.62 -21.83
CA LYS A 333 32.56 0.95 -21.11
C LYS A 333 33.93 1.44 -21.59
N VAL A 334 34.84 1.71 -20.66
CA VAL A 334 36.21 2.10 -20.99
C VAL A 334 37.21 1.13 -20.35
N VAL A 335 37.95 0.39 -21.19
CA VAL A 335 38.99 -0.55 -20.75
C VAL A 335 40.18 0.18 -20.12
N GLY A 336 40.49 1.38 -20.59
CA GLY A 336 41.67 2.14 -20.15
C GLY A 336 42.98 1.61 -20.76
N PRO A 337 44.10 2.35 -20.61
CA PRO A 337 45.37 2.04 -21.27
C PRO A 337 46.23 1.02 -20.51
N CYS A 338 45.90 0.71 -19.25
CA CYS A 338 46.62 -0.30 -18.48
C CYS A 338 46.32 -1.72 -18.96
N ARG A 339 47.24 -2.66 -18.67
CA ARG A 339 47.23 -4.03 -19.23
C ARG A 339 46.89 -5.12 -18.22
N ALA A 340 46.38 -4.76 -17.04
CA ALA A 340 45.83 -5.75 -16.12
C ALA A 340 44.45 -6.22 -16.62
N ALA A 341 43.98 -7.37 -16.12
CA ALA A 341 42.72 -7.97 -16.56
C ALA A 341 41.74 -8.06 -15.39
N PHE A 342 41.14 -6.94 -15.00
CA PHE A 342 40.14 -6.91 -13.94
C PHE A 342 38.76 -7.19 -14.52
N ARG A 343 38.07 -8.19 -13.98
CA ARG A 343 36.68 -8.45 -14.36
C ARG A 343 35.79 -7.41 -13.65
N ARG A 344 35.06 -6.63 -14.43
CA ARG A 344 34.13 -5.58 -13.97
C ARG A 344 32.81 -5.71 -14.70
N PHE A 345 31.81 -4.95 -14.26
CA PHE A 345 30.49 -4.83 -14.89
C PHE A 345 30.27 -3.40 -15.38
N PHE A 346 29.49 -3.23 -16.44
CA PHE A 346 29.05 -1.92 -16.91
C PHE A 346 27.59 -2.05 -17.36
N PHE A 347 26.80 -1.00 -17.24
CA PHE A 347 25.46 -0.94 -17.75
C PHE A 347 25.50 -0.69 -19.26
N ASN A 348 25.00 -1.64 -20.04
CA ASN A 348 24.89 -1.52 -21.47
C ASN A 348 23.50 -0.97 -21.83
N LYS A 349 23.44 0.30 -22.22
CA LYS A 349 22.18 0.96 -22.62
C LYS A 349 21.51 0.32 -23.84
N GLN A 350 22.26 -0.36 -24.71
CA GLN A 350 21.69 -1.02 -25.89
C GLN A 350 20.92 -2.28 -25.52
N THR A 351 21.39 -3.02 -24.53
CA THR A 351 20.74 -4.25 -24.06
C THR A 351 19.87 -4.02 -22.82
N GLY A 352 20.02 -2.86 -22.16
CA GLY A 352 19.39 -2.54 -20.88
C GLY A 352 19.88 -3.42 -19.74
N GLN A 353 21.10 -3.97 -19.84
CA GLN A 353 21.62 -4.97 -18.91
C GLN A 353 23.01 -4.63 -18.40
N CYS A 354 23.29 -5.07 -17.18
CA CYS A 354 24.63 -5.04 -16.61
C CYS A 354 25.48 -6.18 -17.17
N GLU A 355 26.47 -5.83 -18.00
CA GLU A 355 27.31 -6.78 -18.72
C GLU A 355 28.75 -6.76 -18.19
N ARG A 356 29.43 -7.91 -18.31
CA ARG A 356 30.83 -8.03 -17.89
C ARG A 356 31.78 -7.45 -18.93
N PHE A 357 32.82 -6.76 -18.48
CA PHE A 357 33.95 -6.39 -19.33
C PHE A 357 35.29 -6.53 -18.60
N ILE A 358 36.39 -6.47 -19.36
CA ILE A 358 37.74 -6.47 -18.81
C ILE A 358 38.23 -5.03 -18.73
N TYR A 359 38.49 -4.60 -17.51
CA TYR A 359 39.08 -3.30 -17.21
C TYR A 359 40.60 -3.45 -17.05
N GLY A 360 41.33 -2.59 -17.76
CA GLY A 360 42.79 -2.54 -17.83
C GLY A 360 43.47 -2.20 -16.50
N GLY A 361 42.72 -1.65 -15.54
CA GLY A 361 43.20 -1.34 -14.19
C GLY A 361 43.64 0.10 -13.96
N CYS A 362 43.43 0.99 -14.92
CA CYS A 362 43.60 2.43 -14.71
C CYS A 362 42.75 3.25 -15.69
N GLN A 363 42.48 4.51 -15.34
CA GLN A 363 41.58 5.41 -16.07
C GLN A 363 40.16 4.84 -16.17
N GLY A 364 39.39 5.20 -17.19
CA GLY A 364 38.00 4.77 -17.33
C GLY A 364 37.02 5.85 -16.92
N ASN A 365 35.80 5.40 -16.64
CA ASN A 365 34.69 6.25 -16.26
C ASN A 365 33.81 5.54 -15.22
N SER A 366 32.70 6.19 -14.84
CA SER A 366 31.83 5.73 -13.77
C SER A 366 30.99 4.51 -14.15
N ASN A 367 30.90 4.14 -15.44
CA ASN A 367 30.24 2.90 -15.87
C ASN A 367 31.16 1.68 -15.69
N ASN A 368 31.61 1.43 -14.46
CA ASN A 368 32.58 0.40 -14.11
C ASN A 368 32.35 -0.08 -12.67
N PHE A 369 31.57 -1.14 -12.54
CA PHE A 369 31.11 -1.72 -11.28
C PHE A 369 31.87 -3.01 -10.94
N HIS A 370 32.01 -3.32 -9.66
CA HIS A 370 32.74 -4.50 -9.20
C HIS A 370 31.89 -5.77 -9.25
N SER A 371 30.60 -5.67 -8.96
CA SER A 371 29.64 -6.78 -9.00
C SER A 371 28.47 -6.47 -9.92
N GLN A 372 27.70 -7.51 -10.24
CA GLN A 372 26.47 -7.37 -11.01
C GLN A 372 25.44 -6.62 -10.19
N GLU A 373 25.31 -6.98 -8.90
CA GLU A 373 24.38 -6.40 -7.95
C GLU A 373 24.60 -4.88 -7.79
N ASP A 374 25.86 -4.42 -7.75
CA ASP A 374 26.18 -2.99 -7.67
C ASP A 374 25.72 -2.25 -8.93
N CYS A 375 25.96 -2.82 -10.10
CA CYS A 375 25.55 -2.24 -11.37
C CYS A 375 24.03 -2.15 -11.48
N GLU A 376 23.32 -3.23 -11.12
CA GLU A 376 21.86 -3.29 -11.18
C GLU A 376 21.22 -2.35 -10.15
N ALA A 377 21.77 -2.27 -8.94
CA ALA A 377 21.29 -1.37 -7.91
C ALA A 377 21.38 0.11 -8.33
N VAL A 378 22.40 0.47 -9.11
CA VAL A 378 22.62 1.84 -9.58
C VAL A 378 21.84 2.15 -10.86
N CYS A 379 21.81 1.23 -11.83
CA CYS A 379 21.31 1.51 -13.18
C CYS A 379 19.95 0.88 -13.53
N LEU A 380 19.40 -0.04 -12.73
CA LEU A 380 18.10 -0.70 -12.99
C LEU A 380 16.98 -0.33 -12.00
N ARG A 381 17.27 0.43 -10.94
CA ARG A 381 16.27 0.88 -9.94
C ARG A 381 15.68 2.27 -10.22
N GLN A 382 15.65 2.70 -11.48
CA GLN A 382 15.14 4.02 -11.87
C GLN A 382 13.91 3.91 -12.75
#